data_AF-A0AA90JBR8-F1
#
_entry.id   AF-A0AA90JBR8-F1
#
_cell.length_a   1.000
_cell.length_b   1.000
_cell.length_c   1.000
_cell.angle_alpha   90.00
_cell.angle_beta   90.00
_cell.angle_gamma   90.00
#
_symmetry.space_group_name_H-M   'P 1'
#
loop_
_entity.id
_entity.type
_entity.pdbx_description
1 polymer ?
#
loop_
_entity_poly.entity_id
_entity_poly.type
_entity_poly.pdbx_seq_one_letter_code
_entity_poly.pdbx_strand_id
1 'polypeptide(L)'
;YENQDYPFDELVDKLDLERDISRNALFDTMFDMQALDDAEPAIEGLHIEPVDLEFQISKFDLSLAAAESAGVITFHLEFCTRLFKKETAETLAQHFVNILRDISDHPQKTLNEISMLSEEQRNTVLYQFNDTRAEHPTGIFSELFEQQAEKSPNHPAAVFKDHMLTYRELNEKANQLARTLRKKGVQRESVVGIMAERSLEIVTGILAVLKAGGTYMPIDPGLPKERIQYLIMDSGADLLLTQHHLIGSISFAGEIIQIDQADAYDTDGSNLEHLNTPGDLAYVIYTSGTTGNPKGVMVEHRNIIHAHYT
;
A
#
# COMPACT_ATOMS: atom_id res chain seq x y z
N TYR A 1 -15.88 41.12 -12.75
CA TYR A 1 -16.68 42.36 -12.65
C TYR A 1 -17.47 42.66 -13.92
N GLU A 2 -16.91 42.54 -15.13
CA GLU A 2 -17.59 42.95 -16.39
C GLU A 2 -18.95 42.30 -16.69
N ASN A 3 -19.27 41.13 -16.13
CA ASN A 3 -20.52 40.40 -16.39
C ASN A 3 -21.23 39.92 -15.11
N GLN A 4 -21.02 40.59 -13.96
CA GLN A 4 -21.56 40.14 -12.66
C GLN A 4 -23.08 40.25 -12.55
N ASP A 5 -23.71 41.11 -13.35
CA ASP A 5 -25.18 41.27 -13.36
C ASP A 5 -25.90 40.11 -14.05
N TYR A 6 -25.16 39.19 -14.68
CA TYR A 6 -25.74 38.02 -15.34
C TYR A 6 -26.30 37.04 -14.28
N PRO A 7 -27.60 36.71 -14.30
CA PRO A 7 -28.21 35.85 -13.28
C PRO A 7 -27.60 34.45 -13.25
N PHE A 8 -27.25 33.98 -12.05
CA PHE A 8 -26.65 32.66 -11.85
C PHE A 8 -27.56 31.52 -12.33
N ASP A 9 -28.86 31.59 -12.06
CA ASP A 9 -29.82 30.56 -12.49
C ASP A 9 -29.89 30.42 -14.01
N GLU A 10 -29.82 31.54 -14.75
CA GLU A 10 -29.79 31.50 -16.22
C GLU A 10 -28.48 30.91 -16.77
N LEU A 11 -27.37 31.03 -16.03
CA LEU A 11 -26.09 30.42 -16.40
C LEU A 11 -26.17 28.90 -16.22
N VAL A 12 -26.69 28.45 -15.08
CA VAL A 12 -26.88 27.02 -14.79
C VAL A 12 -27.77 26.36 -15.85
N ASP A 13 -28.91 26.98 -16.19
CA ASP A 13 -29.83 26.45 -17.20
C ASP A 13 -29.21 26.36 -18.60
N LYS A 14 -28.31 27.29 -18.96
CA LYS A 14 -27.59 27.27 -20.25
C LYS A 14 -26.51 26.21 -20.35
N LEU A 15 -25.93 25.80 -19.22
CA LEU A 15 -24.81 24.84 -19.21
C LEU A 15 -25.26 23.39 -19.36
N ASP A 16 -26.58 23.12 -19.33
CA ASP A 16 -27.19 21.79 -19.53
C ASP A 16 -26.52 20.70 -18.68
N LEU A 17 -26.27 21.02 -17.41
CA LEU A 17 -25.57 20.13 -16.47
C LEU A 17 -26.53 19.10 -15.89
N GLU A 18 -26.02 17.88 -15.66
CA GLU A 18 -26.75 16.88 -14.90
C GLU A 18 -27.00 17.37 -13.46
N ARG A 19 -28.28 17.54 -13.11
CA ARG A 19 -28.67 18.04 -11.78
C ARG A 19 -28.60 16.92 -10.75
N ASP A 20 -27.65 17.03 -9.83
CA ASP A 20 -27.60 16.23 -8.60
C ASP A 20 -28.20 17.03 -7.43
N ILE A 21 -29.34 16.58 -6.90
CA ILE A 21 -30.05 17.23 -5.78
C ILE A 21 -29.27 17.19 -4.46
N SER A 22 -28.18 16.43 -4.39
CA SER A 22 -27.32 16.33 -3.21
C SER A 22 -26.18 17.35 -3.20
N ARG A 23 -26.01 18.13 -4.28
CA ARG A 23 -24.92 19.09 -4.48
C ARG A 23 -25.42 20.44 -4.97
N ASN A 24 -24.52 21.42 -4.90
CA ASN A 24 -24.74 22.71 -5.54
C ASN A 24 -24.57 22.61 -7.05
N ALA A 25 -25.18 23.54 -7.79
CA ALA A 25 -25.30 23.43 -9.25
C ALA A 25 -23.97 23.55 -10.02
N LEU A 26 -22.97 24.26 -9.48
CA LEU A 26 -21.71 24.56 -10.17
C LEU A 26 -20.47 24.50 -9.27
N PHE A 27 -20.59 24.92 -8.01
CA PHE A 27 -19.48 25.00 -7.07
C PHE A 27 -19.94 24.62 -5.68
N ASP A 28 -19.07 23.93 -4.94
CA ASP A 28 -19.37 23.46 -3.57
C ASP A 28 -18.73 24.36 -2.49
N THR A 29 -17.79 25.24 -2.88
CA THR A 29 -17.09 26.17 -1.99
C THR A 29 -17.35 27.62 -2.40
N MET A 30 -17.80 28.43 -1.45
CA MET A 30 -18.00 29.88 -1.64
C MET A 30 -16.86 30.68 -1.00
N PHE A 31 -16.41 31.73 -1.68
CA PHE A 31 -15.53 32.74 -1.11
C PHE A 31 -16.14 34.12 -1.35
N ASP A 32 -16.25 34.92 -0.29
CA ASP A 32 -16.64 36.31 -0.38
C ASP A 32 -15.68 37.19 0.44
N MET A 33 -15.43 38.39 -0.06
CA MET A 33 -14.59 39.37 0.62
C MET A 33 -15.30 40.72 0.61
N GLN A 34 -15.39 41.32 1.79
CA GLN A 34 -16.04 42.61 1.99
C GLN A 34 -15.08 43.54 2.73
N ALA A 35 -14.89 44.74 2.19
CA ALA A 35 -14.29 45.84 2.95
C ALA A 35 -15.42 46.51 3.73
N LEU A 36 -15.35 46.47 5.06
CA LEU A 36 -16.33 47.13 5.90
C LEU A 36 -15.88 48.57 6.14
N ASP A 37 -16.79 49.52 5.98
CA ASP A 37 -16.55 50.88 6.45
C ASP A 37 -16.65 50.87 7.99
N ASP A 38 -15.56 51.27 8.66
CA ASP A 38 -15.48 51.37 10.12
C ASP A 38 -16.34 52.53 10.71
N ALA A 39 -17.23 53.11 9.89
CA ALA A 39 -18.11 54.18 10.31
C ALA A 39 -19.26 53.61 11.17
N GLU A 40 -19.19 53.83 12.49
CA GLU A 40 -20.31 53.53 13.38
C GLU A 40 -21.55 54.30 12.93
N PRO A 41 -22.71 53.65 12.78
CA PRO A 41 -23.96 54.33 12.49
C PRO A 41 -24.32 55.24 13.68
N ALA A 42 -24.07 56.55 13.53
CA ALA A 42 -24.37 57.53 14.55
C ALA A 42 -25.83 58.01 14.43
N ILE A 43 -26.66 57.64 15.39
CA ILE A 43 -27.99 58.24 15.58
C ILE A 43 -27.95 59.07 16.86
N GLU A 44 -28.33 60.35 16.77
CA GLU A 44 -28.29 61.28 17.90
C GLU A 44 -29.09 60.72 19.10
N GLY A 45 -28.40 60.56 20.24
CA GLY A 45 -29.00 60.04 21.48
C GLY A 45 -29.07 58.51 21.61
N LEU A 46 -28.52 57.75 20.66
CA LEU A 46 -28.48 56.28 20.70
C LEU A 46 -27.05 55.75 20.53
N HIS A 47 -26.72 54.70 21.29
CA HIS A 47 -25.51 53.89 21.12
C HIS A 47 -25.89 52.61 20.38
N ILE A 48 -25.22 52.30 19.29
CA ILE A 48 -25.49 51.11 18.46
C ILE A 48 -24.28 50.19 18.54
N GLU A 49 -24.51 48.96 19.00
CA GLU A 49 -23.50 47.90 18.97
C GLU A 49 -23.99 46.80 18.01
N PRO A 50 -23.13 46.28 17.11
CA PRO A 50 -23.45 45.10 16.34
C PRO A 50 -23.65 43.90 17.27
N VAL A 51 -24.65 43.09 16.97
CA VAL A 51 -24.90 41.83 17.67
C VAL A 51 -24.57 40.70 16.71
N ASP A 52 -23.62 39.86 17.09
CA ASP A 52 -23.30 38.65 16.34
C ASP A 52 -24.47 37.67 16.43
N LEU A 53 -25.05 37.36 15.27
CA LEU A 53 -26.08 36.33 15.14
C LEU A 53 -25.42 35.02 14.72
N GLU A 54 -25.52 34.00 15.56
CA GLU A 54 -25.11 32.64 15.20
C GLU A 54 -26.14 32.02 14.26
N PHE A 55 -25.83 31.99 12.96
CA PHE A 55 -26.60 31.23 11.99
C PHE A 55 -26.07 29.79 11.93
N GLN A 56 -26.93 28.81 12.24
CA GLN A 56 -26.56 27.38 12.25
C GLN A 56 -26.87 26.64 10.94
N ILE A 57 -27.12 27.37 9.86
CA ILE A 57 -27.51 26.79 8.56
C ILE A 57 -26.39 27.08 7.58
N SER A 58 -25.75 26.01 7.08
CA SER A 58 -24.79 26.16 6.00
C SER A 58 -25.46 26.05 4.63
N LYS A 59 -25.16 26.99 3.74
CA LYS A 59 -25.75 27.06 2.38
C LYS A 59 -24.94 26.31 1.34
N PHE A 60 -23.65 26.11 1.59
CA PHE A 60 -22.70 25.40 0.74
C PHE A 60 -21.96 24.35 1.56
N ASP A 61 -21.08 23.55 0.93
CA ASP A 61 -20.30 22.58 1.69
C ASP A 61 -19.27 23.29 2.59
N LEU A 62 -18.64 24.35 2.05
CA LEU A 62 -17.69 25.22 2.73
C LEU A 62 -17.89 26.67 2.24
N SER A 63 -17.94 27.63 3.16
CA SER A 63 -17.96 29.07 2.81
C SER A 63 -16.93 29.82 3.63
N LEU A 64 -16.06 30.56 2.95
CA LEU A 64 -15.05 31.40 3.57
C LEU A 64 -15.38 32.86 3.29
N ALA A 65 -15.85 33.57 4.31
CA ALA A 65 -16.08 35.01 4.26
C ALA A 65 -14.86 35.75 4.83
N ALA A 66 -14.37 36.77 4.13
CA ALA A 66 -13.28 37.62 4.56
C ALA A 66 -13.79 39.06 4.77
N ALA A 67 -13.53 39.63 5.94
CA ALA A 67 -13.86 41.01 6.26
C ALA A 67 -12.57 41.79 6.54
N GLU A 68 -12.36 42.90 5.83
CA GLU A 68 -11.25 43.82 6.10
C GLU A 68 -11.76 45.02 6.93
N SER A 69 -11.13 45.27 8.08
CA SER A 69 -11.41 46.38 8.99
C SER A 69 -10.13 46.78 9.74
N ALA A 70 -9.88 48.09 9.90
CA ALA A 70 -8.70 48.61 10.61
C ALA A 70 -7.34 47.99 10.23
N GLY A 71 -7.17 47.57 8.97
CA GLY A 71 -5.94 46.93 8.47
C GLY A 71 -5.76 45.47 8.87
N VAL A 72 -6.82 44.81 9.37
CA VAL A 72 -6.87 43.38 9.69
C VAL A 72 -7.90 42.72 8.80
N ILE A 73 -7.55 41.55 8.25
CA ILE A 73 -8.50 40.68 7.54
C ILE A 73 -8.94 39.56 8.48
N THR A 74 -10.22 39.53 8.82
CA THR A 74 -10.84 38.46 9.60
C THR A 74 -11.52 37.48 8.66
N PHE A 75 -11.27 36.19 8.88
CA PHE A 75 -11.88 35.11 8.11
C PHE A 75 -12.90 34.36 8.95
N HIS A 76 -14.09 34.16 8.39
CA HIS A 76 -15.15 33.33 8.94
C HIS A 76 -15.34 32.10 8.06
N LEU A 77 -15.08 30.92 8.62
CA LEU A 77 -15.27 29.65 7.93
C LEU A 77 -16.57 28.99 8.39
N GLU A 78 -17.56 28.97 7.51
CA GLU A 78 -18.79 28.20 7.66
C GLU A 78 -18.65 26.86 6.93
N PHE A 79 -19.15 25.77 7.52
CA PHE A 79 -19.06 24.44 6.93
C PHE A 79 -20.27 23.58 7.23
N CYS A 80 -20.58 22.66 6.30
CA CYS A 80 -21.63 21.67 6.48
C CYS A 80 -21.18 20.57 7.46
N THR A 81 -21.79 20.51 8.64
CA THR A 81 -21.42 19.56 9.72
C THR A 81 -21.70 18.09 9.38
N ARG A 82 -22.50 17.82 8.34
CA ARG A 82 -22.67 16.48 7.77
C ARG A 82 -21.41 15.99 7.04
N LEU A 83 -20.62 16.92 6.49
CA LEU A 83 -19.43 16.63 5.68
C LEU A 83 -18.15 16.84 6.46
N PHE A 84 -18.09 17.88 7.29
CA PHE A 84 -16.89 18.28 8.02
C PHE A 84 -17.10 18.20 9.53
N LYS A 85 -16.13 17.59 10.21
CA LYS A 85 -15.99 17.75 11.66
C LYS A 85 -15.34 19.09 11.97
N LYS A 86 -15.61 19.63 13.15
CA LYS A 86 -15.05 20.91 13.59
C LYS A 86 -13.52 20.91 13.53
N GLU A 87 -12.87 19.83 13.96
CA GLU A 87 -11.41 19.70 13.98
C GLU A 87 -10.82 19.72 12.56
N THR A 88 -11.55 19.17 11.58
CA THR A 88 -11.16 19.23 10.17
C THR A 88 -11.25 20.65 9.64
N ALA A 89 -12.34 21.37 9.94
CA ALA A 89 -12.51 22.76 9.53
C ALA A 89 -11.47 23.69 10.16
N GLU A 90 -11.15 23.51 11.44
CA GLU A 90 -10.08 24.25 12.12
C GLU A 90 -8.71 23.99 11.48
N THR A 91 -8.43 22.73 11.11
CA THR A 91 -7.20 22.38 10.39
C THR A 91 -7.13 23.06 9.02
N LEU A 92 -8.23 23.08 8.25
CA LEU A 92 -8.30 23.76 6.96
C LEU A 92 -8.10 25.28 7.10
N ALA A 93 -8.73 25.90 8.11
CA ALA A 93 -8.54 27.32 8.40
C ALA A 93 -7.08 27.63 8.72
N GLN A 94 -6.43 26.79 9.54
CA GLN A 94 -5.01 26.95 9.86
C GLN A 94 -4.11 26.79 8.64
N HIS A 95 -4.41 25.81 7.76
CA HIS A 95 -3.70 25.62 6.49
C HIS A 95 -3.83 26.83 5.57
N PHE A 96 -5.02 27.40 5.47
CA PHE A 96 -5.25 28.61 4.67
C PHE A 96 -4.45 29.80 5.20
N VAL A 97 -4.42 30.01 6.51
CA VAL A 97 -3.59 31.05 7.15
C VAL A 97 -2.09 30.82 6.88
N ASN A 98 -1.62 29.58 6.95
CA ASN A 98 -0.22 29.25 6.65
C ASN A 98 0.14 29.57 5.20
N ILE A 99 -0.75 29.25 4.25
CA ILE A 99 -0.59 29.59 2.83
C ILE A 99 -0.46 31.10 2.65
N LEU A 100 -1.37 31.88 3.23
CA LEU A 100 -1.34 33.35 3.14
C LEU A 100 -0.05 33.92 3.72
N ARG A 101 0.43 33.38 4.85
CA ARG A 101 1.71 33.78 5.45
C ARG A 101 2.89 33.46 4.54
N ASP A 102 2.94 32.25 3.98
CA ASP A 102 4.06 31.83 3.14
C ASP A 102 4.15 32.65 1.84
N ILE A 103 3.00 32.96 1.22
CA ILE A 103 2.92 33.84 0.05
C ILE A 103 3.36 35.27 0.41
N SER A 104 2.92 35.79 1.57
CA SER A 104 3.24 37.15 2.01
C SER A 104 4.72 37.33 2.33
N ASP A 105 5.33 36.34 3.01
CA ASP A 105 6.74 36.35 3.37
C ASP A 105 7.66 36.11 2.15
N HIS A 106 7.18 35.36 1.15
CA HIS A 106 7.96 34.95 -0.02
C HIS A 106 7.19 35.12 -1.35
N PRO A 107 6.93 36.36 -1.80
CA PRO A 107 6.06 36.64 -2.95
C PRO A 107 6.58 36.13 -4.31
N GLN A 108 7.83 35.68 -4.37
CA GLN A 108 8.47 35.14 -5.59
C GLN A 108 8.41 33.60 -5.66
N LYS A 109 7.90 32.92 -4.61
CA LYS A 109 7.74 31.46 -4.63
C LYS A 109 6.77 31.04 -5.73
N THR A 110 7.06 29.91 -6.37
CA THR A 110 6.12 29.29 -7.31
C THR A 110 5.01 28.55 -6.57
N LEU A 111 3.86 28.36 -7.21
CA LEU A 111 2.68 27.75 -6.57
C LEU A 111 2.96 26.36 -5.95
N ASN A 112 3.84 25.56 -6.54
CA ASN A 112 4.22 24.22 -6.06
C ASN A 112 5.17 24.24 -4.85
N GLU A 113 5.73 25.39 -4.48
CA GLU A 113 6.65 25.55 -3.35
C GLU A 113 5.97 26.06 -2.08
N ILE A 114 4.70 26.49 -2.19
CA ILE A 114 3.91 27.01 -1.08
C ILE A 114 3.55 25.86 -0.13
N SER A 115 3.90 26.01 1.14
CA SER A 115 3.60 25.00 2.17
C SER A 115 2.34 25.36 2.96
N MET A 116 1.35 24.48 2.95
CA MET A 116 0.15 24.63 3.79
C MET A 116 0.33 24.08 5.22
N LEU A 117 1.27 23.15 5.40
CA LEU A 117 1.54 22.52 6.69
C LEU A 117 2.39 23.42 7.57
N SER A 118 2.09 23.45 8.87
CA SER A 118 3.02 23.99 9.86
C SER A 118 4.27 23.11 9.98
N GLU A 119 5.34 23.64 10.56
CA GLU A 119 6.55 22.84 10.84
C GLU A 119 6.24 21.63 11.72
N GLU A 120 5.35 21.77 12.70
CA GLU A 120 4.92 20.68 13.59
C GLU A 120 4.16 19.58 12.83
N GLN A 121 3.22 19.96 11.95
CA GLN A 121 2.48 19.01 11.13
C GLN A 121 3.43 18.29 10.14
N ARG A 122 4.36 19.03 9.54
CA ARG A 122 5.39 18.46 8.67
C ARG A 122 6.28 17.49 9.45
N ASN A 123 6.70 17.84 10.67
CA ASN A 123 7.49 16.98 11.54
C ASN A 123 6.74 15.68 11.88
N THR A 124 5.44 15.79 12.14
CA THR A 124 4.57 14.63 12.42
C THR A 124 4.53 13.67 11.25
N VAL A 125 4.25 14.16 10.04
CA VAL A 125 4.15 13.33 8.83
C VAL A 125 5.51 12.72 8.44
N LEU A 126 6.59 13.49 8.54
CA LEU A 126 7.91 13.04 8.09
C LEU A 126 8.61 12.12 9.08
N TYR A 127 8.43 12.35 10.39
CA TYR A 127 9.22 11.66 11.41
C TYR A 127 8.37 10.85 12.37
N GLN A 128 7.30 11.41 12.94
CA GLN A 128 6.52 10.69 13.96
C GLN A 128 5.76 9.49 13.37
N PHE A 129 5.14 9.64 12.20
CA PHE A 129 4.47 8.51 11.53
C PHE A 129 5.46 7.46 11.02
N ASN A 130 6.71 7.84 10.79
CA ASN A 130 7.77 6.97 10.28
C ASN A 130 8.72 6.47 11.39
N ASP A 131 8.41 6.72 12.66
CA ASP A 131 9.17 6.19 13.81
C ASP A 131 8.82 4.73 14.06
N THR A 132 9.04 3.89 13.04
CA THR A 132 8.74 2.46 13.04
C THR A 132 9.99 1.61 13.18
N ARG A 133 11.09 2.19 13.69
CA ARG A 133 12.36 1.49 13.86
C ARG A 133 12.23 0.48 15.00
N ALA A 134 12.34 -0.80 14.68
CA ALA A 134 12.36 -1.87 15.66
C ALA A 134 13.54 -2.82 15.42
N GLU A 135 13.96 -3.51 16.48
CA GLU A 135 14.99 -4.54 16.39
C GLU A 135 14.37 -5.83 15.85
N HIS A 136 14.97 -6.37 14.81
CA HIS A 136 14.51 -7.58 14.13
C HIS A 136 15.70 -8.51 13.90
N PRO A 137 15.49 -9.84 13.90
CA PRO A 137 16.54 -10.76 13.52
C PRO A 137 17.03 -10.45 12.11
N THR A 138 18.33 -10.62 11.89
CA THR A 138 18.95 -10.56 10.57
C THR A 138 19.24 -11.98 10.09
N GLY A 139 19.28 -12.19 8.78
CA GLY A 139 19.62 -13.49 8.20
C GLY A 139 18.75 -13.86 7.01
N ILE A 140 18.60 -15.16 6.79
CA ILE A 140 17.73 -15.74 5.76
C ILE A 140 16.66 -16.62 6.41
N PHE A 141 15.53 -16.78 5.72
CA PHE A 141 14.37 -17.49 6.28
C PHE A 141 14.69 -18.95 6.62
N SER A 142 15.47 -19.63 5.78
CA SER A 142 15.88 -21.03 5.98
C SER A 142 16.68 -21.23 7.26
N GLU A 143 17.58 -20.31 7.59
CA GLU A 143 18.34 -20.31 8.85
C GLU A 143 17.42 -20.17 10.06
N LEU A 144 16.52 -19.19 10.05
CA LEU A 144 15.57 -18.99 11.15
C LEU A 144 14.65 -20.22 11.34
N PHE A 145 14.25 -20.85 10.25
CA PHE A 145 13.45 -22.07 10.29
C PHE A 145 14.24 -23.25 10.90
N GLU A 146 15.51 -23.43 10.52
CA GLU A 146 16.39 -24.47 11.09
C GLU A 146 16.57 -24.28 12.60
N GLN A 147 16.84 -23.04 13.04
CA GLN A 147 16.96 -22.72 14.47
C GLN A 147 15.66 -23.06 15.23
N GLN A 148 14.49 -22.80 14.63
CA GLN A 148 13.21 -23.16 15.25
C GLN A 148 13.02 -24.68 15.28
N ALA A 149 13.42 -25.39 14.22
CA ALA A 149 13.31 -26.84 14.15
C ALA A 149 14.20 -27.56 15.15
N GLU A 150 15.38 -27.01 15.46
CA GLU A 150 16.25 -27.51 16.54
C GLU A 150 15.66 -27.25 17.93
N LYS A 151 15.02 -26.09 18.14
CA LYS A 151 14.41 -25.73 19.43
C LYS A 151 13.18 -26.57 19.76
N SER A 152 12.34 -26.89 18.77
CA SER A 152 11.04 -27.55 18.99
C SER A 152 10.77 -28.68 17.98
N PRO A 153 11.66 -29.70 17.92
CA PRO A 153 11.68 -30.66 16.81
C PRO A 153 10.42 -31.49 16.67
N ASN A 154 9.79 -31.84 17.80
CA ASN A 154 8.63 -32.74 17.83
C ASN A 154 7.29 -31.97 17.84
N HIS A 155 7.32 -30.64 17.77
CA HIS A 155 6.11 -29.84 17.76
C HIS A 155 5.51 -29.83 16.33
N PRO A 156 4.17 -29.85 16.19
CA PRO A 156 3.53 -29.65 14.89
C PRO A 156 4.01 -28.36 14.22
N ALA A 157 4.44 -28.46 12.95
CA ALA A 157 4.87 -27.33 12.12
C ALA A 157 3.87 -27.05 10.97
N ALA A 158 3.36 -28.11 10.35
CA ALA A 158 2.36 -28.00 9.29
C ALA A 158 1.28 -29.09 9.46
N VAL A 159 0.02 -28.71 9.30
CA VAL A 159 -1.14 -29.61 9.39
C VAL A 159 -2.00 -29.41 8.15
N PHE A 160 -2.34 -30.51 7.48
CA PHE A 160 -3.27 -30.50 6.36
C PHE A 160 -4.18 -31.72 6.42
N LYS A 161 -5.48 -31.48 6.63
CA LYS A 161 -6.47 -32.53 6.92
C LYS A 161 -5.98 -33.39 8.11
N ASP A 162 -5.92 -34.71 7.94
CA ASP A 162 -5.50 -35.67 8.97
C ASP A 162 -3.98 -35.91 9.01
N HIS A 163 -3.20 -35.19 8.20
CA HIS A 163 -1.75 -35.32 8.14
C HIS A 163 -1.06 -34.15 8.81
N MET A 164 0.07 -34.44 9.47
CA MET A 164 0.90 -33.46 10.16
C MET A 164 2.37 -33.74 9.85
N LEU A 165 3.15 -32.66 9.70
CA LEU A 165 4.61 -32.71 9.81
C LEU A 165 5.03 -31.93 11.05
N THR A 166 5.87 -32.55 11.85
CA THR A 166 6.62 -31.86 12.90
C THR A 166 7.69 -30.96 12.29
N TYR A 167 8.25 -30.05 13.09
CA TYR A 167 9.35 -29.20 12.62
C TYR A 167 10.55 -30.02 12.11
N ARG A 168 10.90 -31.12 12.80
CA ARG A 168 12.00 -32.00 12.37
C ARG A 168 11.71 -32.63 11.01
N GLU A 169 10.53 -33.25 10.86
CA GLU A 169 10.16 -33.94 9.62
C GLU A 169 10.05 -32.99 8.43
N LEU A 170 9.48 -31.80 8.64
CA LEU A 170 9.39 -30.78 7.60
C LEU A 170 10.78 -30.27 7.19
N ASN A 171 11.67 -30.05 8.17
CA ASN A 171 13.04 -29.61 7.91
C ASN A 171 13.83 -30.67 7.11
N GLU A 172 13.77 -31.94 7.54
CA GLU A 172 14.46 -33.05 6.87
C GLU A 172 13.94 -33.27 5.44
N LYS A 173 12.61 -33.27 5.24
CA LYS A 173 12.01 -33.37 3.89
C LYS A 173 12.39 -32.20 2.99
N ALA A 174 12.38 -30.97 3.52
CA ALA A 174 12.81 -29.81 2.76
C ALA A 174 14.30 -29.87 2.41
N ASN A 175 15.15 -30.38 3.30
CA ASN A 175 16.58 -30.59 3.03
C ASN A 175 16.79 -31.63 1.90
N GLN A 176 16.07 -32.74 1.93
CA GLN A 176 16.15 -33.77 0.89
C GLN A 176 15.78 -33.22 -0.49
N LEU A 177 14.67 -32.48 -0.58
CA LEU A 177 14.25 -31.85 -1.84
C LEU A 177 15.22 -30.73 -2.26
N ALA A 178 15.75 -29.95 -1.32
CA ALA A 178 16.74 -28.91 -1.61
C ALA A 178 18.03 -29.49 -2.23
N ARG A 179 18.47 -30.66 -1.78
CA ARG A 179 19.63 -31.37 -2.38
C ARG A 179 19.34 -31.79 -3.82
N THR A 180 18.15 -32.32 -4.09
CA THR A 180 17.71 -32.61 -5.46
C THR A 180 17.74 -31.36 -6.32
N LEU A 181 17.16 -30.25 -5.83
CA LEU A 181 17.16 -28.96 -6.52
C LEU A 181 18.57 -28.46 -6.85
N ARG A 182 19.52 -28.54 -5.90
CA ARG A 182 20.93 -28.18 -6.16
C ARG A 182 21.57 -29.08 -7.21
N LYS A 183 21.29 -30.40 -7.20
CA LYS A 183 21.77 -31.33 -8.23
C LYS A 183 21.21 -31.03 -9.62
N LYS A 184 20.02 -30.41 -9.70
CA LYS A 184 19.41 -29.93 -10.94
C LYS A 184 19.83 -28.51 -11.33
N GLY A 185 20.77 -27.91 -10.60
CA GLY A 185 21.40 -26.65 -10.97
C GLY A 185 20.80 -25.41 -10.32
N VAL A 186 19.92 -25.54 -9.32
CA VAL A 186 19.47 -24.37 -8.54
C VAL A 186 20.66 -23.72 -7.85
N GLN A 187 20.83 -22.42 -8.10
CA GLN A 187 21.81 -21.54 -7.48
C GLN A 187 21.10 -20.33 -6.85
N ARG A 188 21.87 -19.41 -6.29
CA ARG A 188 21.36 -18.10 -5.85
C ARG A 188 20.63 -17.41 -7.01
N GLU A 189 19.51 -16.74 -6.71
CA GLU A 189 18.67 -16.02 -7.68
C GLU A 189 18.01 -16.89 -8.76
N SER A 190 18.15 -18.22 -8.69
CA SER A 190 17.46 -19.12 -9.63
C SER A 190 15.98 -19.18 -9.31
N VAL A 191 15.12 -18.80 -10.26
CA VAL A 191 13.67 -18.88 -10.08
C VAL A 191 13.20 -20.32 -10.29
N VAL A 192 12.50 -20.86 -9.30
CA VAL A 192 11.87 -22.18 -9.35
C VAL A 192 10.36 -22.00 -9.27
N GLY A 193 9.64 -22.41 -10.32
CA GLY A 193 8.18 -22.40 -10.30
C GLY A 193 7.64 -23.46 -9.33
N ILE A 194 6.58 -23.13 -8.60
CA ILE A 194 5.83 -24.09 -7.79
C ILE A 194 4.37 -24.03 -8.24
N MET A 195 3.92 -25.05 -8.97
CA MET A 195 2.55 -25.18 -9.44
C MET A 195 1.91 -26.41 -8.81
N ALA A 196 1.18 -26.22 -7.71
CA ALA A 196 0.56 -27.30 -6.96
C ALA A 196 -0.71 -26.83 -6.27
N GLU A 197 -1.60 -27.77 -5.94
CA GLU A 197 -2.74 -27.53 -5.06
C GLU A 197 -2.33 -27.56 -3.59
N ARG A 198 -3.16 -26.98 -2.70
CA ARG A 198 -2.89 -26.91 -1.25
C ARG A 198 -2.59 -28.30 -0.68
N SER A 199 -1.38 -28.47 -0.16
CA SER A 199 -0.91 -29.70 0.49
C SER A 199 0.34 -29.44 1.35
N LEU A 200 0.84 -30.45 2.06
CA LEU A 200 2.09 -30.34 2.84
C LEU A 200 3.32 -30.18 1.94
N GLU A 201 3.24 -30.72 0.72
CA GLU A 201 4.30 -30.65 -0.29
C GLU A 201 4.53 -29.22 -0.77
N ILE A 202 3.52 -28.33 -0.78
CA ILE A 202 3.75 -26.90 -1.10
C ILE A 202 4.68 -26.25 -0.07
N VAL A 203 4.40 -26.44 1.21
CA VAL A 203 5.24 -25.87 2.28
C VAL A 203 6.64 -26.45 2.22
N THR A 204 6.74 -27.76 1.94
CA THR A 204 8.01 -28.46 1.76
C THR A 204 8.78 -27.92 0.54
N GLY A 205 8.11 -27.70 -0.59
CA GLY A 205 8.68 -27.15 -1.82
C GLY A 205 9.18 -25.72 -1.64
N ILE A 206 8.41 -24.85 -0.99
CA ILE A 206 8.83 -23.48 -0.66
C ILE A 206 10.11 -23.50 0.18
N LEU A 207 10.11 -24.25 1.28
CA LEU A 207 11.29 -24.36 2.16
C LEU A 207 12.49 -24.96 1.41
N ALA A 208 12.27 -25.96 0.55
CA ALA A 208 13.31 -26.61 -0.22
C ALA A 208 13.95 -25.67 -1.24
N VAL A 209 13.15 -24.86 -1.96
CA VAL A 209 13.67 -23.85 -2.89
C VAL A 209 14.54 -22.83 -2.15
N LEU A 210 14.05 -22.29 -1.03
CA LEU A 210 14.82 -21.35 -0.22
C LEU A 210 16.10 -21.98 0.35
N LYS A 211 16.06 -23.24 0.81
CA LYS A 211 17.24 -23.97 1.27
C LYS A 211 18.20 -24.30 0.14
N ALA A 212 17.71 -24.50 -1.08
CA ALA A 212 18.54 -24.79 -2.24
C ALA A 212 19.37 -23.57 -2.68
N GLY A 213 18.97 -22.35 -2.31
CA GLY A 213 19.54 -21.11 -2.82
C GLY A 213 18.57 -20.30 -3.69
N GLY A 214 17.47 -20.92 -4.11
CA GLY A 214 16.61 -20.39 -5.16
C GLY A 214 15.51 -19.47 -4.64
N THR A 215 14.79 -18.92 -5.60
CA THR A 215 13.67 -18.00 -5.43
C THR A 215 12.40 -18.74 -5.87
N TYR A 216 11.42 -18.89 -4.99
CA TYR A 216 10.19 -19.59 -5.38
C TYR A 216 9.23 -18.65 -6.11
N MET A 217 8.56 -19.16 -7.14
CA MET A 217 7.48 -18.47 -7.83
C MET A 217 6.21 -19.33 -7.77
N PRO A 218 5.22 -18.97 -6.94
CA PRO A 218 3.97 -19.72 -6.88
C PRO A 218 3.14 -19.50 -8.15
N ILE A 219 2.59 -20.59 -8.68
CA ILE A 219 1.72 -20.60 -9.86
C ILE A 219 0.43 -21.33 -9.46
N ASP A 220 -0.71 -20.64 -9.55
CA ASP A 220 -2.00 -21.26 -9.31
C ASP A 220 -2.39 -22.17 -10.50
N PRO A 221 -2.56 -23.49 -10.30
CA PRO A 221 -2.95 -24.41 -11.36
C PRO A 221 -4.35 -24.12 -11.95
N GLY A 222 -5.18 -23.33 -11.27
CA GLY A 222 -6.48 -22.88 -11.76
C GLY A 222 -6.44 -21.75 -12.79
N LEU A 223 -5.26 -21.16 -13.05
CA LEU A 223 -5.12 -20.11 -14.06
C LEU A 223 -5.27 -20.67 -15.49
N PRO A 224 -5.72 -19.83 -16.46
CA PRO A 224 -5.70 -20.21 -17.87
C PRO A 224 -4.30 -20.65 -18.32
N LYS A 225 -4.22 -21.62 -19.24
CA LYS A 225 -2.94 -22.19 -19.68
C LYS A 225 -2.00 -21.15 -20.27
N GLU A 226 -2.53 -20.22 -21.04
CA GLU A 226 -1.80 -19.11 -21.65
C GLU A 226 -1.18 -18.21 -20.57
N ARG A 227 -1.90 -18.04 -19.45
CA ARG A 227 -1.42 -17.28 -18.31
C ARG A 227 -0.26 -17.99 -17.63
N ILE A 228 -0.39 -19.29 -17.35
CA ILE A 228 0.67 -20.11 -16.75
C ILE A 228 1.93 -20.08 -17.62
N GLN A 229 1.78 -20.27 -18.93
CA GLN A 229 2.89 -20.23 -19.89
C GLN A 229 3.59 -18.86 -19.90
N TYR A 230 2.81 -17.78 -19.86
CA TYR A 230 3.38 -16.43 -19.76
C TYR A 230 4.23 -16.28 -18.50
N LEU A 231 3.72 -16.69 -17.33
CA LEU A 231 4.43 -16.54 -16.05
C LEU A 231 5.77 -17.28 -16.08
N ILE A 232 5.77 -18.53 -16.55
CA ILE A 232 6.97 -19.36 -16.64
C ILE A 232 7.99 -18.77 -17.62
N MET A 233 7.53 -18.30 -18.78
CA MET A 233 8.40 -17.73 -19.80
C MET A 233 9.02 -16.40 -19.34
N ASP A 234 8.22 -15.51 -18.74
CA ASP A 234 8.66 -14.20 -18.28
C ASP A 234 9.61 -14.32 -17.08
N SER A 235 9.41 -15.31 -16.21
CA SER A 235 10.26 -15.52 -15.03
C SER A 235 11.62 -16.15 -15.35
N GLY A 236 11.79 -16.71 -16.56
CA GLY A 236 12.99 -17.47 -16.91
C GLY A 236 13.20 -18.72 -16.05
N ALA A 237 12.13 -19.31 -15.50
CA ALA A 237 12.26 -20.48 -14.65
C ALA A 237 12.59 -21.73 -15.49
N ASP A 238 13.71 -22.40 -15.19
CA ASP A 238 14.13 -23.64 -15.85
C ASP A 238 13.70 -24.90 -15.07
N LEU A 239 13.18 -24.73 -13.86
CA LEU A 239 12.70 -25.80 -12.99
C LEU A 239 11.27 -25.53 -12.50
N LEU A 240 10.43 -26.57 -12.53
CA LEU A 240 9.05 -26.52 -12.06
C LEU A 240 8.78 -27.67 -11.07
N LEU A 241 8.40 -27.30 -9.85
CA LEU A 241 7.86 -28.19 -8.85
C LEU A 241 6.34 -28.34 -9.07
N THR A 242 5.85 -29.56 -9.24
CA THR A 242 4.41 -29.82 -9.40
C THR A 242 3.99 -31.18 -8.84
N GLN A 243 2.69 -31.42 -8.69
CA GLN A 243 2.14 -32.71 -8.29
C GLN A 243 1.93 -33.61 -9.52
N HIS A 244 2.09 -34.92 -9.36
CA HIS A 244 2.04 -35.90 -10.45
C HIS A 244 0.79 -35.74 -11.34
N HIS A 245 -0.37 -35.54 -10.72
CA HIS A 245 -1.65 -35.42 -11.41
C HIS A 245 -1.80 -34.12 -12.25
N LEU A 246 -0.97 -33.10 -12.01
CA LEU A 246 -1.00 -31.82 -12.73
C LEU A 246 -0.11 -31.81 -13.97
N ILE A 247 0.82 -32.77 -14.13
CA ILE A 247 1.81 -32.76 -15.22
C ILE A 247 1.15 -32.66 -16.60
N GLY A 248 0.04 -33.38 -16.82
CA GLY A 248 -0.64 -33.41 -18.12
C GLY A 248 -1.27 -32.08 -18.54
N SER A 249 -1.43 -31.11 -17.63
CA SER A 249 -2.00 -29.80 -17.96
C SER A 249 -0.94 -28.77 -18.39
N ILE A 250 0.34 -29.10 -18.29
CA ILE A 250 1.48 -28.18 -18.42
C ILE A 250 2.22 -28.42 -19.73
N SER A 251 2.57 -27.33 -20.41
CA SER A 251 3.59 -27.34 -21.46
C SER A 251 4.80 -26.55 -20.94
N PHE A 252 5.83 -27.26 -20.49
CA PHE A 252 7.05 -26.68 -19.93
C PHE A 252 8.28 -27.30 -20.60
N ALA A 253 9.21 -26.45 -21.05
CA ALA A 253 10.43 -26.89 -21.74
C ALA A 253 11.57 -27.26 -20.76
N GLY A 254 11.50 -26.74 -19.53
CA GLY A 254 12.47 -27.02 -18.48
C GLY A 254 12.19 -28.35 -17.76
N GLU A 255 12.87 -28.54 -16.63
CA GLU A 255 12.81 -29.77 -15.87
C GLU A 255 11.66 -29.75 -14.84
N ILE A 256 10.85 -30.81 -14.84
CA ILE A 256 9.73 -30.97 -13.90
C ILE A 256 10.14 -31.94 -12.80
N ILE A 257 9.95 -31.53 -11.55
CA ILE A 257 10.12 -32.38 -10.37
C ILE A 257 8.75 -32.59 -9.72
N GLN A 258 8.41 -33.86 -9.48
CA GLN A 258 7.13 -34.28 -8.94
C GLN A 258 7.20 -34.27 -7.40
N ILE A 259 6.74 -33.19 -6.78
CA ILE A 259 6.93 -32.97 -5.33
C ILE A 259 6.22 -33.99 -4.44
N ASP A 260 5.25 -34.71 -4.99
CA ASP A 260 4.47 -35.76 -4.32
C ASP A 260 5.03 -37.17 -4.57
N GLN A 261 6.16 -37.30 -5.27
CA GLN A 261 6.84 -38.58 -5.52
C GLN A 261 8.13 -38.71 -4.73
N ALA A 262 8.47 -39.93 -4.34
CA ALA A 262 9.65 -40.22 -3.51
C ALA A 262 10.99 -39.96 -4.23
N ASP A 263 11.01 -40.03 -5.57
CA ASP A 263 12.19 -39.79 -6.40
C ASP A 263 12.64 -38.31 -6.43
N ALA A 264 11.75 -37.39 -6.05
CA ALA A 264 12.08 -35.97 -5.87
C ALA A 264 12.98 -35.72 -4.65
N TYR A 265 13.08 -36.65 -3.71
CA TYR A 265 13.74 -36.47 -2.42
C TYR A 265 15.05 -37.24 -2.36
N ASP A 266 16.14 -36.55 -2.00
CA ASP A 266 17.42 -37.18 -1.68
C ASP A 266 17.32 -38.07 -0.41
N THR A 267 18.32 -38.89 -0.16
CA THR A 267 18.38 -39.71 1.06
C THR A 267 18.87 -38.91 2.27
N ASP A 268 19.69 -37.88 2.07
CA ASP A 268 20.27 -37.08 3.15
C ASP A 268 19.36 -35.90 3.56
N GLY A 269 18.77 -36.02 4.77
CA GLY A 269 17.94 -34.99 5.39
C GLY A 269 18.68 -33.98 6.28
N SER A 270 20.01 -34.03 6.37
CA SER A 270 20.78 -33.05 7.16
C SER A 270 20.73 -31.64 6.56
N ASN A 271 20.89 -30.62 7.41
CA ASN A 271 20.89 -29.22 6.96
C ASN A 271 21.99 -28.98 5.91
N LEU A 272 21.67 -28.16 4.91
CA LEU A 272 22.60 -27.76 3.87
C LEU A 272 23.33 -26.49 4.27
N GLU A 273 24.54 -26.28 3.73
CA GLU A 273 25.22 -24.99 3.82
C GLU A 273 24.34 -23.90 3.19
N HIS A 274 24.17 -22.77 3.88
CA HIS A 274 23.40 -21.64 3.38
C HIS A 274 24.14 -20.93 2.25
N LEU A 275 23.51 -20.85 1.08
CA LEU A 275 24.05 -20.11 -0.07
C LEU A 275 23.55 -18.67 -0.12
N ASN A 276 22.33 -18.42 0.36
CA ASN A 276 21.70 -17.12 0.25
C ASN A 276 22.29 -16.08 1.19
N THR A 277 22.21 -14.83 0.78
CA THR A 277 22.37 -13.66 1.64
C THR A 277 21.03 -12.98 1.88
N PRO A 278 20.89 -12.10 2.89
CA PRO A 278 19.64 -11.38 3.13
C PRO A 278 19.16 -10.52 1.95
N GLY A 279 20.06 -10.13 1.04
CA GLY A 279 19.74 -9.35 -0.17
C GLY A 279 19.34 -10.20 -1.38
N ASP A 280 19.36 -11.54 -1.25
CA ASP A 280 18.94 -12.42 -2.33
C ASP A 280 17.42 -12.55 -2.37
N LEU A 281 16.88 -12.84 -3.55
CA LEU A 281 15.45 -13.03 -3.76
C LEU A 281 14.92 -14.30 -3.09
N ALA A 282 13.91 -14.13 -2.25
CA ALA A 282 13.18 -15.22 -1.64
C ALA A 282 11.99 -15.68 -2.50
N TYR A 283 11.24 -14.73 -3.08
CA TYR A 283 10.17 -15.07 -4.02
C TYR A 283 9.94 -14.05 -5.12
N VAL A 284 9.27 -14.51 -6.17
CA VAL A 284 8.64 -13.68 -7.21
C VAL A 284 7.14 -13.93 -7.21
N ILE A 285 6.33 -12.89 -6.99
CA ILE A 285 4.86 -12.97 -7.09
C ILE A 285 4.39 -12.05 -8.21
N TYR A 286 3.62 -12.59 -9.14
CA TYR A 286 3.06 -11.82 -10.24
C TYR A 286 1.78 -11.09 -9.83
N THR A 287 1.70 -9.82 -10.20
CA THR A 287 0.51 -8.97 -9.99
C THR A 287 -0.07 -8.52 -11.32
N SER A 288 -1.35 -8.14 -11.33
CA SER A 288 -1.99 -7.56 -12.53
C SER A 288 -1.32 -6.24 -12.90
N GLY A 289 -0.60 -6.21 -14.02
CA GLY A 289 -0.03 -4.98 -14.52
C GLY A 289 -1.09 -4.08 -15.15
N THR A 290 -0.98 -2.78 -14.91
CA THR A 290 -1.83 -1.75 -15.55
C THR A 290 -1.71 -1.76 -17.08
N THR A 291 -0.62 -2.31 -17.62
CA THR A 291 -0.33 -2.48 -19.04
C THR A 291 -0.91 -3.78 -19.63
N GLY A 292 -1.77 -4.50 -18.90
CA GLY A 292 -2.40 -5.77 -19.32
C GLY A 292 -1.55 -7.02 -19.05
N ASN A 293 -0.23 -6.90 -19.20
CA ASN A 293 0.71 -7.98 -18.86
C ASN A 293 1.09 -7.94 -17.38
N PRO A 294 1.11 -9.08 -16.67
CA PRO A 294 1.46 -9.13 -15.27
C PRO A 294 2.95 -8.92 -15.06
N LYS A 295 3.31 -8.41 -13.88
CA LYS A 295 4.68 -8.07 -13.51
C LYS A 295 5.09 -8.86 -12.28
N GLY A 296 6.27 -9.48 -12.33
CA GLY A 296 6.87 -10.17 -11.19
C GLY A 296 7.39 -9.18 -10.16
N VAL A 297 6.81 -9.20 -8.97
CA VAL A 297 7.34 -8.47 -7.80
C VAL A 297 8.39 -9.35 -7.14
N MET A 298 9.63 -8.89 -7.20
CA MET A 298 10.79 -9.57 -6.63
C MET A 298 10.98 -9.13 -5.17
N VAL A 299 10.99 -10.09 -4.25
CA VAL A 299 11.09 -9.81 -2.80
C VAL A 299 12.29 -10.55 -2.22
N GLU A 300 13.13 -9.82 -1.49
CA GLU A 300 14.35 -10.34 -0.89
C GLU A 300 14.08 -10.99 0.47
N HIS A 301 15.00 -11.85 0.92
CA HIS A 301 14.92 -12.49 2.24
C HIS A 301 14.75 -11.50 3.39
N ARG A 302 15.51 -10.39 3.39
CA ARG A 302 15.39 -9.34 4.43
C ARG A 302 13.99 -8.73 4.51
N ASN A 303 13.27 -8.63 3.38
CA ASN A 303 11.92 -8.06 3.37
C ASN A 303 10.94 -8.98 4.10
N ILE A 304 11.03 -10.29 3.88
CA ILE A 304 10.20 -11.29 4.57
C ILE A 304 10.44 -11.22 6.06
N ILE A 305 11.71 -11.18 6.47
CA ILE A 305 12.06 -11.16 7.89
C ILE A 305 11.54 -9.87 8.54
N HIS A 306 11.75 -8.71 7.94
CA HIS A 306 11.23 -7.46 8.49
C HIS A 306 9.70 -7.47 8.61
N ALA A 307 8.98 -7.94 7.59
CA ALA A 307 7.51 -7.95 7.59
C ALA A 307 6.87 -8.80 8.69
N HIS A 308 7.61 -9.73 9.30
CA HIS A 308 7.11 -10.59 10.38
C HIS A 308 7.38 -10.03 11.79
N TYR A 309 8.09 -8.91 11.91
CA TYR A 309 8.43 -8.32 13.20
C TYR A 309 8.01 -6.84 13.36
N THR A 310 7.50 -6.21 12.29
CA THR A 310 6.75 -4.93 12.34
C THR A 310 5.26 -5.17 12.45
#